data_AF-E4TSJ3-F1
#
_entry.id   AF-E4TSJ3-F1
#
_cell.length_a   1.000
_cell.length_b   1.000
_cell.length_c   1.000
_cell.angle_alpha   90.00
_cell.angle_beta   90.00
_cell.angle_gamma   90.00
#
_symmetry.space_group_name_H-M   'P 1'
#
loop_
_entity.id
_entity.type
_entity.pdbx_description
1 polymer ?
#
loop_
_entity_poly.entity_id
_entity_poly.type
_entity_poly.pdbx_seq_one_letter_code
_entity_poly.pdbx_strand_id
1 'polypeptide(L)'
;MGYNLLKKLYFLIFLFIVNTSLLAQNPFVTTWKTTMDNESIVIPTGGGGVDYTVAWGDGNTDSNLSGDATHEYDTAGIYTVSISGDFNRIYFFSHDDREKIQSIEHWGDIQWSTMRRAFDGCSNLTYAATDAPDLSNVTDMSYMFANSDLFDGDLSNWDVSNVTNMQGMFSYYSSHGNNFNGDLSTWDVSNVTNMREMFSFATSFNSDISNWDVSSVTTMISMFQGVLSFEADIGNWDVSSVTNMTSMFSYAKFFNVDISNWEVSNVTSMNNMFYRTEFFDGDLSKWDIGSVINMDYMFSEAKGLSRKNYDGALMAWSALPSLQDNVNLGASNVKYCESENARSILINNYGWSIYGDSKDCSQTIKFEALGIKTYGDEDFTLNAIANSGLPVYFSIVNQNIASVNGDTVSLISAGTTDVIASQPGNEYYESAESIRRKLVVLDGEITALNDLKSSKMKLYPNPTQDVVYLHTLHSEKSVTVFNDEGKVISTYIVPNGSVEINLKNKPSGVYYIRLDDERDVFKILKN
;
A
#
# COMPACT_ATOMS: atom_id res chain seq x y z
N MET A 1 65.60 65.02 -28.11
CA MET A 1 64.27 64.47 -28.52
C MET A 1 64.55 63.30 -29.43
N GLY A 2 64.15 62.05 -29.21
CA GLY A 2 63.36 61.40 -28.17
C GLY A 2 63.14 59.95 -28.63
N TYR A 3 63.33 59.02 -27.70
CA TYR A 3 62.73 57.68 -27.55
C TYR A 3 62.88 56.62 -28.68
N ASN A 4 63.55 55.47 -28.48
CA ASN A 4 63.39 54.35 -27.52
C ASN A 4 62.47 53.24 -28.08
N LEU A 5 63.04 52.04 -28.33
CA LEU A 5 62.49 50.70 -28.03
C LEU A 5 63.29 49.60 -28.73
N LEU A 6 64.26 49.04 -28.00
CA LEU A 6 64.98 47.81 -28.31
C LEU A 6 64.23 46.63 -27.68
N LYS A 7 63.80 45.64 -28.47
CA LYS A 7 63.38 44.32 -27.98
C LYS A 7 64.62 43.49 -27.67
N LYS A 8 64.81 43.10 -26.41
CA LYS A 8 65.66 41.95 -26.03
C LYS A 8 64.90 41.01 -25.10
N LEU A 9 64.93 39.76 -25.52
CA LEU A 9 64.37 38.55 -24.95
C LEU A 9 65.01 38.25 -23.58
N TYR A 10 64.20 38.10 -22.53
CA TYR A 10 64.61 37.50 -21.25
C TYR A 10 63.73 36.29 -20.97
N PHE A 11 64.41 35.16 -20.79
CA PHE A 11 63.90 33.87 -20.34
C PHE A 11 63.50 34.01 -18.87
N LEU A 12 62.21 33.87 -18.55
CA LEU A 12 61.71 33.92 -17.17
C LEU A 12 61.45 32.49 -16.70
N ILE A 13 62.27 32.04 -15.74
CA ILE A 13 62.04 30.83 -14.95
C ILE A 13 60.83 31.12 -14.06
N PHE A 14 59.69 30.49 -14.35
CA PHE A 14 58.55 30.46 -13.42
C PHE A 14 58.81 29.36 -12.39
N LEU A 15 59.21 29.77 -11.19
CA LEU A 15 59.29 28.92 -10.02
C LEU A 15 57.85 28.60 -9.59
N PHE A 16 57.32 27.44 -9.98
CA PHE A 16 56.06 26.91 -9.46
C PHE A 16 56.32 26.42 -8.03
N ILE A 17 56.14 27.29 -7.04
CA ILE A 17 56.01 26.84 -5.65
C ILE A 17 54.64 26.20 -5.55
N VAL A 18 54.58 24.88 -5.67
CA VAL A 18 53.42 24.10 -5.25
C VAL A 18 53.38 24.24 -3.73
N ASN A 19 52.55 25.15 -3.24
CA ASN A 19 52.10 25.14 -1.85
C ASN A 19 51.25 23.86 -1.70
N THR A 20 51.86 22.73 -1.40
CA THR A 20 51.14 21.61 -0.81
C THR A 20 50.86 21.99 0.64
N SER A 21 49.85 22.83 0.86
CA SER A 21 49.16 22.79 2.14
C SER A 21 48.58 21.39 2.24
N LEU A 22 49.15 20.54 3.09
CA LEU A 22 48.41 19.40 3.64
C LEU A 22 47.17 20.02 4.30
N LEU A 23 46.04 20.00 3.59
CA LEU A 23 44.77 20.31 4.21
C LEU A 23 44.54 19.19 5.23
N ALA A 24 44.19 19.56 6.46
CA ALA A 24 43.73 18.58 7.43
C ALA A 24 42.51 17.86 6.83
N GLN A 25 42.47 16.53 6.94
CA GLN A 25 41.32 15.74 6.50
C GLN A 25 40.07 16.21 7.26
N ASN A 26 38.94 16.38 6.58
CA ASN A 26 37.69 16.65 7.27
C ASN A 26 37.27 15.39 8.06
N PRO A 27 37.06 15.49 9.39
CA PRO A 27 36.80 14.32 10.22
C PRO A 27 35.38 13.79 10.06
N PHE A 28 35.19 12.51 10.35
CA PHE A 28 33.88 11.94 10.67
C PHE A 28 33.46 12.43 12.06
N VAL A 29 32.28 13.04 12.17
CA VAL A 29 31.80 13.67 13.41
C VAL A 29 30.47 13.06 13.84
N THR A 30 30.40 12.67 15.11
CA THR A 30 29.23 12.04 15.73
C THR A 30 28.97 12.64 17.10
N THR A 31 27.74 12.52 17.60
CA THR A 31 27.44 12.79 19.01
C THR A 31 27.14 11.51 19.77
N TRP A 32 27.57 11.47 21.02
CA TRP A 32 27.43 10.32 21.90
C TRP A 32 26.96 10.74 23.28
N LYS A 33 26.24 9.87 23.97
CA LYS A 33 25.68 10.13 25.30
C LYS A 33 26.19 9.13 26.33
N THR A 34 26.73 9.65 27.43
CA THR A 34 26.90 8.92 28.68
C THR A 34 25.80 9.32 29.66
N THR A 35 25.38 8.41 30.52
CA THR A 35 24.27 8.57 31.47
C THR A 35 24.72 8.67 32.92
N MET A 36 25.95 8.24 33.21
CA MET A 36 26.56 8.30 34.52
C MET A 36 28.03 8.74 34.41
N ASP A 37 28.54 9.34 35.49
CA ASP A 37 29.94 9.73 35.60
C ASP A 37 30.85 8.49 35.53
N ASN A 38 32.02 8.63 34.89
CA ASN A 38 33.00 7.57 34.67
C ASN A 38 32.47 6.42 33.78
N GLU A 39 31.54 6.74 32.88
CA GLU A 39 31.11 5.81 31.83
C GLU A 39 32.02 5.95 30.61
N SER A 40 32.35 4.81 29.98
CA SER A 40 33.17 4.79 28.77
C SER A 40 32.33 4.77 27.49
N ILE A 41 32.91 5.29 26.42
CA ILE A 41 32.46 5.07 25.05
C ILE A 41 33.54 4.27 24.32
N VAL A 42 33.12 3.25 23.60
CA VAL A 42 33.92 2.50 22.65
C VAL A 42 33.50 2.87 21.23
N ILE A 43 34.47 3.18 20.38
CA ILE A 43 34.29 3.30 18.93
C ILE A 43 34.67 1.94 18.32
N PRO A 44 33.70 1.12 17.89
CA PRO A 44 33.98 -0.21 17.42
C PRO A 44 34.32 -0.20 15.92
N THR A 45 35.47 -0.75 15.57
CA THR A 45 35.99 -0.82 14.20
C THR A 45 35.80 -2.22 13.58
N GLY A 46 35.58 -3.24 14.41
CA GLY A 46 35.53 -4.64 13.95
C GLY A 46 36.86 -5.11 13.34
N GLY A 47 37.98 -4.57 13.82
CA GLY A 47 39.33 -4.84 13.33
C GLY A 47 39.80 -3.97 12.16
N GLY A 48 39.01 -2.96 11.78
CA GLY A 48 39.44 -1.91 10.84
C GLY A 48 40.18 -0.77 11.54
N GLY A 49 40.57 0.23 10.76
CA GLY A 49 41.24 1.42 11.28
C GLY A 49 42.71 1.21 11.68
N VAL A 50 43.60 2.02 11.12
CA VAL A 50 45.01 2.10 11.49
C VAL A 50 45.46 3.55 11.45
N ASP A 51 46.36 3.96 12.35
CA ASP A 51 46.92 5.31 12.38
C ASP A 51 45.86 6.43 12.33
N TYR A 52 44.78 6.25 13.10
CA TYR A 52 43.70 7.23 13.20
C TYR A 52 43.73 7.95 14.54
N THR A 53 43.04 9.08 14.59
CA THR A 53 42.97 9.99 15.75
C THR A 53 41.51 10.24 16.12
N VAL A 54 41.21 10.16 17.41
CA VAL A 54 39.89 10.45 17.98
C VAL A 54 40.03 11.62 18.94
N ALA A 55 39.33 12.71 18.65
CA ALA A 55 39.09 13.77 19.61
C ALA A 55 37.72 13.54 20.26
N TRP A 56 37.72 13.30 21.58
CA TRP A 56 36.59 12.77 22.34
C TRP A 56 35.54 13.82 22.75
N GLY A 57 35.76 15.09 22.44
CA GLY A 57 34.81 16.18 22.73
C GLY A 57 34.84 16.72 24.16
N ASP A 58 35.68 16.15 25.03
CA ASP A 58 35.91 16.58 26.41
C ASP A 58 37.27 17.29 26.60
N GLY A 59 37.99 17.53 25.50
CA GLY A 59 39.35 18.09 25.49
C GLY A 59 40.46 17.05 25.40
N ASN A 60 40.15 15.75 25.52
CA ASN A 60 41.11 14.67 25.33
C ASN A 60 41.17 14.22 23.85
N THR A 61 42.33 13.69 23.45
CA THR A 61 42.56 13.19 22.09
C THR A 61 43.54 12.03 22.13
N ASP A 62 43.15 10.93 21.48
CA ASP A 62 44.01 9.77 21.27
C ASP A 62 44.44 9.69 19.81
N SER A 63 45.70 9.38 19.55
CA SER A 63 46.30 9.34 18.21
C SER A 63 47.10 8.06 17.99
N ASN A 64 47.37 7.74 16.72
CA ASN A 64 48.02 6.49 16.31
C ASN A 64 47.23 5.24 16.75
N LEU A 65 45.91 5.35 16.77
CA LEU A 65 45.01 4.26 17.17
C LEU A 65 44.95 3.19 16.08
N SER A 66 44.66 1.95 16.49
CA SER A 66 44.38 0.84 15.60
C SER A 66 43.39 -0.11 16.28
N GLY A 67 42.44 -0.63 15.50
CA GLY A 67 41.31 -1.37 16.07
C GLY A 67 40.40 -0.45 16.88
N ASP A 68 39.68 -1.01 17.85
CA ASP A 68 38.70 -0.25 18.64
C ASP A 68 39.38 0.79 19.54
N ALA A 69 38.73 1.95 19.70
CA ALA A 69 39.15 2.98 20.64
C ALA A 69 38.19 3.06 21.82
N THR A 70 38.69 3.31 23.03
CA THR A 70 37.88 3.40 24.25
C THR A 70 38.32 4.60 25.08
N HIS A 71 37.35 5.37 25.57
CA HIS A 71 37.61 6.52 26.42
C HIS A 71 36.56 6.64 27.51
N GLU A 72 37.00 7.02 28.71
CA GLU A 72 36.15 7.21 29.89
C GLU A 72 35.88 8.70 30.11
N TYR A 73 34.62 9.06 30.37
CA TYR A 73 34.22 10.44 30.63
C TYR A 73 33.99 10.67 32.12
N ASP A 74 34.73 11.60 32.71
CA ASP A 74 34.64 11.96 34.14
C ASP A 74 33.23 12.38 34.58
N THR A 75 32.45 12.97 33.67
CA THR A 75 31.09 13.46 33.93
C THR A 75 30.12 12.85 32.92
N ALA A 76 28.87 12.62 33.30
CA ALA A 76 27.82 12.25 32.36
C ALA A 76 27.50 13.42 31.41
N GLY A 77 27.29 13.14 30.12
CA GLY A 77 27.01 14.22 29.17
C GLY A 77 26.75 13.75 27.74
N ILE A 78 26.59 14.74 26.86
CA ILE A 78 26.60 14.54 25.41
C ILE A 78 27.91 15.11 24.88
N TYR A 79 28.61 14.31 24.10
CA TYR A 79 29.95 14.62 23.59
C TYR A 79 29.96 14.58 22.07
N THR A 80 30.58 15.58 21.45
CA THR A 80 30.87 15.59 20.02
C THR A 80 32.23 14.94 19.79
N VAL A 81 32.22 13.75 19.20
CA VAL A 81 33.41 12.97 18.90
C VAL A 81 33.78 13.18 17.43
N SER A 82 35.04 13.49 17.17
CA SER A 82 35.57 13.66 15.80
C SER A 82 36.71 12.69 15.53
N ILE A 83 36.66 12.03 14.37
CA ILE A 83 37.60 10.97 13.99
C ILE A 83 38.25 11.33 12.66
N SER A 84 39.57 11.25 12.59
CA SER A 84 40.37 11.54 11.38
C SER A 84 41.52 10.54 11.25
N GLY A 85 42.20 10.52 10.11
CA GLY A 85 43.20 9.53 9.75
C GLY A 85 42.59 8.35 8.98
N ASP A 86 43.27 7.20 8.98
CA ASP A 86 42.80 6.00 8.27
C ASP A 86 41.80 5.21 9.14
N PHE A 87 40.65 5.84 9.41
CA PHE A 87 39.48 5.26 10.08
C PHE A 87 38.49 4.71 9.05
N ASN A 88 38.81 3.57 8.46
CA ASN A 88 38.10 3.07 7.28
C ASN A 88 36.90 2.15 7.56
N ARG A 89 36.49 1.98 8.83
CA ARG A 89 35.37 1.10 9.22
C ARG A 89 34.85 1.40 10.63
N ILE A 90 33.53 1.37 10.77
CA ILE A 90 32.81 1.29 12.04
C ILE A 90 31.92 0.03 12.02
N TYR A 91 31.67 -0.60 13.17
CA TYR A 91 30.98 -1.90 13.25
C TYR A 91 30.26 -2.11 14.60
N PHE A 92 28.97 -1.78 14.68
CA PHE A 92 28.21 -1.87 15.94
C PHE A 92 27.53 -3.21 16.22
N PHE A 93 27.55 -4.17 15.28
CA PHE A 93 26.81 -5.42 15.49
C PHE A 93 27.23 -6.17 16.76
N SER A 94 26.24 -6.42 17.63
CA SER A 94 26.42 -7.02 18.96
C SER A 94 27.31 -6.23 19.91
N HIS A 95 27.54 -4.94 19.65
CA HIS A 95 28.30 -4.05 20.52
C HIS A 95 27.39 -3.42 21.59
N ASP A 96 27.91 -3.26 22.81
CA ASP A 96 27.15 -2.77 23.98
C ASP A 96 26.84 -1.27 23.88
N ASP A 97 27.77 -0.50 23.31
CA ASP A 97 27.66 0.97 23.20
C ASP A 97 26.81 1.47 22.01
N ARG A 98 26.15 0.59 21.25
CA ARG A 98 25.33 0.98 20.08
C ARG A 98 24.20 1.95 20.42
N GLU A 99 23.73 1.96 21.67
CA GLU A 99 22.69 2.89 22.14
C GLU A 99 23.25 4.25 22.57
N LYS A 100 24.58 4.39 22.69
CA LYS A 100 25.23 5.61 23.14
C LYS A 100 25.44 6.61 22.01
N ILE A 101 25.67 6.16 20.78
CA ILE A 101 25.71 7.06 19.63
C ILE A 101 24.32 7.67 19.41
N GLN A 102 24.25 8.99 19.21
CA GLN A 102 23.01 9.76 19.14
C GLN A 102 22.77 10.35 17.74
N SER A 103 23.82 10.77 17.04
CA SER A 103 23.68 11.40 15.72
C SER A 103 24.97 11.30 14.92
N ILE A 104 24.83 11.19 13.59
CA ILE A 104 25.90 11.49 12.62
C ILE A 104 25.77 12.97 12.25
N GLU A 105 26.80 13.75 12.58
CA GLU A 105 26.85 15.19 12.34
C GLU A 105 27.53 15.53 11.01
N HIS A 106 28.63 14.83 10.69
CA HIS A 106 29.36 14.98 9.43
C HIS A 106 30.04 13.67 9.03
N TRP A 107 30.07 13.38 7.74
CA TRP A 107 30.82 12.24 7.20
C TRP A 107 32.30 12.56 7.03
N GLY A 108 32.62 13.80 6.64
CA GLY A 108 33.97 14.22 6.32
C GLY A 108 34.53 13.49 5.09
N ASP A 109 35.86 13.45 4.99
CA ASP A 109 36.56 12.87 3.83
C ASP A 109 37.17 11.49 4.17
N ILE A 110 36.49 10.73 5.04
CA ILE A 110 36.89 9.37 5.41
C ILE A 110 36.69 8.43 4.21
N GLN A 111 37.75 7.70 3.85
CA GLN A 111 37.71 6.66 2.82
C GLN A 111 37.20 5.36 3.43
N TRP A 112 35.90 5.07 3.27
CA TRP A 112 35.30 3.88 3.86
C TRP A 112 35.65 2.63 3.06
N SER A 113 36.11 1.58 3.74
CA SER A 113 36.40 0.28 3.13
C SER A 113 35.16 -0.61 3.04
N THR A 114 34.20 -0.42 3.94
CA THR A 114 32.92 -1.12 4.00
C THR A 114 31.97 -0.37 4.95
N MET A 115 30.67 -0.49 4.70
CA MET A 115 29.61 -0.04 5.62
C MET A 115 28.84 -1.20 6.25
N ARG A 116 29.35 -2.43 6.11
CA ARG A 116 28.72 -3.62 6.65
C ARG A 116 28.54 -3.49 8.17
N ARG A 117 27.29 -3.53 8.62
CA ARG A 117 26.88 -3.44 10.04
C ARG A 117 27.42 -2.19 10.75
N ALA A 118 27.60 -1.10 10.00
CA ALA A 118 28.20 0.13 10.53
C ALA A 118 27.42 0.67 11.73
N PHE A 119 26.08 0.73 11.65
CA PHE A 119 25.14 1.28 12.65
C PHE A 119 24.02 0.29 13.04
N ASP A 120 24.30 -1.01 12.90
CA ASP A 120 23.36 -2.09 13.23
C ASP A 120 22.99 -2.07 14.73
N GLY A 121 21.71 -1.87 15.01
CA GLY A 121 21.12 -1.81 16.33
C GLY A 121 21.34 -0.49 17.06
N CYS A 122 21.81 0.55 16.39
CA CYS A 122 21.91 1.89 16.98
C CYS A 122 20.53 2.54 17.09
N SER A 123 19.71 2.12 18.06
CA SER A 123 18.29 2.51 18.10
C SER A 123 18.07 3.99 18.35
N ASN A 124 18.99 4.64 19.09
CA ASN A 124 18.96 6.09 19.36
C ASN A 124 19.57 6.96 18.24
N LEU A 125 20.05 6.36 17.15
CA LEU A 125 20.75 7.10 16.09
C LEU A 125 19.79 7.97 15.27
N THR A 126 20.03 9.28 15.32
CA THR A 126 19.44 10.27 14.41
C THR A 126 20.46 10.68 13.33
N TYR A 127 20.05 11.53 12.39
CA TYR A 127 20.89 11.96 11.27
C TYR A 127 20.81 13.47 11.06
N ALA A 128 21.93 14.17 11.25
CA ALA A 128 22.04 15.62 11.08
C ALA A 128 22.98 16.02 9.93
N ALA A 129 23.76 15.06 9.41
CA ALA A 129 24.72 15.30 8.34
C ALA A 129 24.06 15.82 7.06
N THR A 130 24.77 16.73 6.39
CA THR A 130 24.36 17.33 5.11
C THR A 130 25.37 17.05 3.99
N ASP A 131 26.57 16.61 4.35
CA ASP A 131 27.55 16.00 3.47
C ASP A 131 27.26 14.51 3.24
N ALA A 132 27.93 13.92 2.25
CA ALA A 132 27.81 12.51 1.89
C ALA A 132 29.10 11.76 2.24
N PRO A 133 29.02 10.48 2.64
CA PRO A 133 30.22 9.66 2.82
C PRO A 133 30.92 9.40 1.49
N ASP A 134 32.25 9.30 1.52
CA ASP A 134 32.99 8.75 0.39
C ASP A 134 32.85 7.21 0.39
N LEU A 135 31.96 6.73 -0.48
CA LEU A 135 31.66 5.31 -0.68
C LEU A 135 32.39 4.71 -1.89
N SER A 136 33.37 5.40 -2.47
CA SER A 136 34.04 4.97 -3.70
C SER A 136 34.73 3.60 -3.60
N ASN A 137 35.11 3.17 -2.39
CA ASN A 137 35.70 1.86 -2.12
C ASN A 137 34.70 0.85 -1.51
N VAL A 138 33.45 1.25 -1.26
CA VAL A 138 32.45 0.44 -0.56
C VAL A 138 31.68 -0.42 -1.55
N THR A 139 31.79 -1.73 -1.39
CA THR A 139 31.01 -2.73 -2.17
C THR A 139 29.94 -3.43 -1.33
N ASP A 140 30.03 -3.34 0.00
CA ASP A 140 29.14 -4.02 0.96
C ASP A 140 28.62 -3.01 2.00
N MET A 141 27.30 -2.79 1.97
CA MET A 141 26.53 -1.97 2.91
C MET A 141 25.54 -2.82 3.72
N SER A 142 25.75 -4.13 3.77
CA SER A 142 24.80 -5.04 4.41
C SER A 142 24.58 -4.70 5.88
N TYR A 143 23.31 -4.61 6.26
CA TYR A 143 22.86 -4.31 7.62
C TYR A 143 23.36 -2.96 8.18
N MET A 144 23.73 -2.00 7.33
CA MET A 144 24.30 -0.71 7.77
C MET A 144 23.44 -0.01 8.82
N PHE A 145 22.12 0.06 8.62
CA PHE A 145 21.14 0.71 9.51
C PHE A 145 20.07 -0.26 10.02
N ALA A 146 20.39 -1.55 10.06
CA ALA A 146 19.45 -2.54 10.57
C ALA A 146 19.11 -2.23 12.03
N ASN A 147 17.83 -2.18 12.40
CA ASN A 147 17.36 -1.86 13.76
C ASN A 147 17.84 -0.50 14.30
N SER A 148 18.08 0.48 13.41
CA SER A 148 18.27 1.88 13.80
C SER A 148 16.90 2.57 13.86
N ASP A 149 16.24 2.52 15.02
CA ASP A 149 14.82 2.90 15.17
C ASP A 149 14.53 4.38 14.92
N LEU A 150 15.45 5.28 15.28
CA LEU A 150 15.28 6.73 15.09
C LEU A 150 15.92 7.28 13.80
N PHE A 151 16.49 6.42 12.96
CA PHE A 151 17.16 6.85 11.74
C PHE A 151 16.16 7.19 10.63
N ASP A 152 16.21 8.43 10.13
CA ASP A 152 15.40 8.95 9.03
C ASP A 152 16.17 10.01 8.22
N GLY A 153 17.43 9.69 7.89
CA GLY A 153 18.34 10.62 7.20
C GLY A 153 18.01 10.85 5.73
N ASP A 154 18.32 12.05 5.23
CA ASP A 154 18.35 12.35 3.79
C ASP A 154 19.61 11.76 3.15
N LEU A 155 19.42 10.77 2.28
CA LEU A 155 20.50 10.02 1.61
C LEU A 155 20.58 10.33 0.10
N SER A 156 19.87 11.35 -0.36
CA SER A 156 19.73 11.68 -1.79
C SER A 156 21.06 12.04 -2.48
N ASN A 157 22.05 12.48 -1.70
CA ASN A 157 23.38 12.86 -2.21
C ASN A 157 24.42 11.72 -2.12
N TRP A 158 24.04 10.51 -1.70
CA TRP A 158 24.97 9.39 -1.60
C TRP A 158 25.24 8.78 -2.97
N ASP A 159 26.53 8.59 -3.30
CA ASP A 159 26.95 7.80 -4.45
C ASP A 159 27.09 6.33 -4.05
N VAL A 160 26.11 5.51 -4.43
CA VAL A 160 26.09 4.07 -4.17
C VAL A 160 26.47 3.22 -5.38
N SER A 161 26.99 3.83 -6.45
CA SER A 161 27.21 3.17 -7.74
C SER A 161 28.19 1.99 -7.70
N ASN A 162 29.10 1.91 -6.70
CA ASN A 162 30.03 0.79 -6.53
C ASN A 162 29.48 -0.35 -5.66
N VAL A 163 28.31 -0.17 -5.05
CA VAL A 163 27.75 -1.11 -4.08
C VAL A 163 27.16 -2.31 -4.79
N THR A 164 27.52 -3.50 -4.31
CA THR A 164 27.03 -4.79 -4.87
C THR A 164 26.13 -5.54 -3.89
N ASN A 165 26.22 -5.25 -2.59
CA ASN A 165 25.46 -5.91 -1.53
C ASN A 165 24.77 -4.89 -0.60
N MET A 166 23.44 -4.88 -0.63
CA MET A 166 22.57 -4.05 0.21
C MET A 166 21.70 -4.87 1.17
N GLN A 167 22.12 -6.11 1.46
CA GLN A 167 21.34 -7.03 2.30
C GLN A 167 20.97 -6.40 3.64
N GLY A 168 19.68 -6.33 3.95
CA GLY A 168 19.18 -5.92 5.26
C GLY A 168 19.51 -4.49 5.67
N MET A 169 19.90 -3.62 4.74
CA MET A 169 20.41 -2.27 5.03
C MET A 169 19.49 -1.47 5.96
N PHE A 170 18.17 -1.57 5.77
CA PHE A 170 17.13 -0.91 6.56
C PHE A 170 16.16 -1.93 7.20
N SER A 171 16.67 -3.09 7.61
CA SER A 171 15.84 -4.18 8.15
C SER A 171 15.57 -4.07 9.66
N TYR A 172 14.44 -4.61 10.10
CA TYR A 172 14.01 -4.68 11.51
C TYR A 172 13.70 -6.11 11.92
N TYR A 173 13.99 -6.48 13.17
CA TYR A 173 13.66 -7.81 13.70
C TYR A 173 12.23 -7.92 14.25
N SER A 174 11.45 -6.83 14.27
CA SER A 174 10.07 -6.84 14.79
C SER A 174 9.10 -5.99 13.98
N SER A 175 7.82 -6.31 14.06
CA SER A 175 6.71 -5.60 13.38
C SER A 175 6.35 -4.25 14.02
N HIS A 176 7.15 -3.75 14.96
CA HIS A 176 7.09 -2.37 15.45
C HIS A 176 8.16 -1.50 14.79
N GLY A 177 8.78 -2.01 13.72
CA GLY A 177 9.90 -1.42 12.99
C GLY A 177 9.57 -0.05 12.39
N ASN A 178 10.62 0.76 12.33
CA ASN A 178 10.68 2.22 12.35
C ASN A 178 9.90 3.04 11.28
N ASN A 179 10.24 4.35 11.25
CA ASN A 179 9.70 5.37 10.35
C ASN A 179 10.52 5.62 9.07
N PHE A 180 11.62 4.91 8.79
CA PHE A 180 12.51 5.28 7.67
C PHE A 180 11.74 5.32 6.35
N ASN A 181 11.72 6.51 5.75
CA ASN A 181 11.08 6.78 4.47
C ASN A 181 11.84 7.86 3.68
N GLY A 182 13.17 7.87 3.80
CA GLY A 182 14.04 8.82 3.11
C GLY A 182 13.97 8.68 1.58
N ASP A 183 14.27 9.76 0.87
CA ASP A 183 14.32 9.75 -0.60
C ASP A 183 15.53 8.95 -1.11
N LEU A 184 15.26 7.94 -1.94
CA LEU A 184 16.24 7.06 -2.56
C LEU A 184 16.19 7.11 -4.10
N SER A 185 15.45 8.07 -4.66
CA SER A 185 15.16 8.14 -6.10
C SER A 185 16.40 8.41 -6.97
N THR A 186 17.47 8.95 -6.38
CA THR A 186 18.73 9.28 -7.04
C THR A 186 19.76 8.14 -7.04
N TRP A 187 19.50 7.05 -6.32
CA TRP A 187 20.46 5.97 -6.16
C TRP A 187 20.65 5.17 -7.46
N ASP A 188 21.90 5.02 -7.87
CA ASP A 188 22.30 4.08 -8.92
C ASP A 188 22.56 2.70 -8.30
N VAL A 189 21.58 1.81 -8.41
CA VAL A 189 21.64 0.43 -7.89
C VAL A 189 21.99 -0.60 -8.98
N SER A 190 22.44 -0.17 -10.17
CA SER A 190 22.66 -1.06 -11.32
C SER A 190 23.73 -2.15 -11.11
N ASN A 191 24.65 -1.94 -10.15
CA ASN A 191 25.67 -2.92 -9.75
C ASN A 191 25.25 -3.81 -8.57
N VAL A 192 24.09 -3.56 -7.95
CA VAL A 192 23.61 -4.34 -6.80
C VAL A 192 23.16 -5.71 -7.27
N THR A 193 23.69 -6.76 -6.63
CA THR A 193 23.35 -8.16 -6.93
C THR A 193 22.55 -8.84 -5.82
N ASN A 194 22.60 -8.29 -4.60
CA ASN A 194 21.91 -8.81 -3.42
C ASN A 194 21.12 -7.71 -2.68
N MET A 195 19.78 -7.81 -2.73
CA MET A 195 18.83 -6.95 -2.01
C MET A 195 18.02 -7.70 -0.95
N ARG A 196 18.52 -8.85 -0.48
CA ARG A 196 17.85 -9.66 0.55
C ARG A 196 17.53 -8.80 1.77
N GLU A 197 16.30 -8.88 2.27
CA GLU A 197 15.84 -8.25 3.51
C GLU A 197 15.98 -6.71 3.54
N MET A 198 16.30 -6.02 2.43
CA MET A 198 16.72 -4.61 2.45
C MET A 198 15.79 -3.69 3.26
N PHE A 199 14.47 -3.90 3.15
CA PHE A 199 13.44 -3.16 3.89
C PHE A 199 12.57 -4.06 4.78
N SER A 200 13.04 -5.25 5.12
CA SER A 200 12.26 -6.21 5.92
C SER A 200 11.81 -5.57 7.24
N PHE A 201 10.49 -5.53 7.47
CA PHE A 201 9.80 -4.94 8.61
C PHE A 201 10.00 -3.42 8.80
N ALA A 202 10.47 -2.69 7.79
CA ALA A 202 10.46 -1.23 7.77
C ALA A 202 9.02 -0.73 7.53
N THR A 203 8.16 -0.77 8.55
CA THR A 203 6.70 -0.75 8.36
C THR A 203 6.14 0.50 7.64
N SER A 204 6.86 1.62 7.70
CA SER A 204 6.46 2.90 7.10
C SER A 204 7.05 3.17 5.71
N PHE A 205 7.93 2.31 5.21
CA PHE A 205 8.64 2.55 3.95
C PHE A 205 7.71 2.56 2.73
N ASN A 206 7.75 3.66 1.97
CA ASN A 206 6.99 3.89 0.73
C ASN A 206 7.67 4.93 -0.20
N SER A 207 9.00 5.04 -0.16
CA SER A 207 9.75 5.96 -1.02
C SER A 207 9.68 5.55 -2.49
N ASP A 208 9.81 6.53 -3.40
CA ASP A 208 9.85 6.25 -4.84
C ASP A 208 11.17 5.56 -5.23
N ILE A 209 11.03 4.31 -5.66
CA ILE A 209 12.10 3.43 -6.17
C ILE A 209 11.79 2.92 -7.58
N SER A 210 10.86 3.58 -8.29
CA SER A 210 10.39 3.17 -9.61
C SER A 210 11.49 3.21 -10.69
N ASN A 211 12.48 4.09 -10.51
CA ASN A 211 13.59 4.30 -11.46
C ASN A 211 14.81 3.39 -11.22
N TRP A 212 14.78 2.52 -10.20
CA TRP A 212 15.90 1.64 -9.91
C TRP A 212 16.13 0.61 -11.03
N ASP A 213 17.36 0.51 -11.51
CA ASP A 213 17.80 -0.57 -12.38
C ASP A 213 18.18 -1.80 -11.52
N VAL A 214 17.25 -2.74 -11.43
CA VAL A 214 17.43 -4.00 -10.68
C VAL A 214 17.83 -5.18 -11.56
N SER A 215 18.23 -4.95 -12.82
CA SER A 215 18.52 -6.01 -13.80
C SER A 215 19.70 -6.91 -13.41
N SER A 216 20.59 -6.44 -12.53
CA SER A 216 21.71 -7.21 -11.97
C SER A 216 21.37 -8.00 -10.69
N VAL A 217 20.18 -7.77 -10.10
CA VAL A 217 19.81 -8.38 -8.82
C VAL A 217 19.48 -9.86 -9.01
N THR A 218 20.08 -10.71 -8.18
CA THR A 218 19.91 -12.17 -8.27
C THR A 218 19.03 -12.75 -7.15
N THR A 219 18.82 -11.99 -6.06
CA THR A 219 18.03 -12.40 -4.89
C THR A 219 17.30 -11.20 -4.26
N MET A 220 15.99 -11.37 -4.04
CA MET A 220 15.10 -10.40 -3.37
C MET A 220 14.38 -11.01 -2.16
N ILE A 221 14.98 -12.04 -1.55
CA ILE A 221 14.43 -12.75 -0.38
C ILE A 221 14.02 -11.74 0.69
N SER A 222 12.76 -11.79 1.12
CA SER A 222 12.21 -10.94 2.20
C SER A 222 12.42 -9.43 2.02
N MET A 223 12.68 -8.93 0.80
CA MET A 223 13.04 -7.52 0.58
C MET A 223 12.01 -6.55 1.17
N PHE A 224 10.71 -6.85 1.01
CA PHE A 224 9.58 -6.08 1.53
C PHE A 224 8.73 -6.87 2.54
N GLN A 225 9.32 -7.87 3.19
CA GLN A 225 8.59 -8.67 4.19
C GLN A 225 8.10 -7.75 5.32
N GLY A 226 6.80 -7.72 5.60
CA GLY A 226 6.23 -6.94 6.71
C GLY A 226 6.26 -5.43 6.52
N VAL A 227 6.53 -4.93 5.30
CA VAL A 227 6.40 -3.50 4.98
C VAL A 227 4.92 -3.21 4.78
N LEU A 228 4.30 -2.57 5.77
CA LEU A 228 2.85 -2.42 5.80
C LEU A 228 2.36 -1.39 4.77
N SER A 229 3.05 -0.26 4.63
CA SER A 229 2.63 0.90 3.83
C SER A 229 3.14 0.93 2.37
N PHE A 230 3.69 -0.18 1.88
CA PHE A 230 4.37 -0.20 0.57
C PHE A 230 3.39 -0.18 -0.61
N GLU A 231 3.43 0.90 -1.39
CA GLU A 231 2.58 1.15 -2.57
C GLU A 231 3.39 1.69 -3.78
N ALA A 232 4.72 1.75 -3.71
CA ALA A 232 5.58 2.27 -4.77
C ALA A 232 5.45 1.45 -6.08
N ASP A 233 5.44 2.13 -7.23
CA ASP A 233 5.31 1.48 -8.54
C ASP A 233 6.62 0.79 -8.94
N ILE A 234 6.64 -0.54 -8.77
CA ILE A 234 7.74 -1.44 -9.15
C ILE A 234 7.39 -2.31 -10.36
N GLY A 235 6.28 -2.01 -11.06
CA GLY A 235 5.80 -2.84 -12.18
C GLY A 235 6.75 -2.85 -13.38
N ASN A 236 7.61 -1.84 -13.50
CA ASN A 236 8.58 -1.69 -14.60
C ASN A 236 9.97 -2.29 -14.31
N TRP A 237 10.18 -2.87 -13.13
CA TRP A 237 11.47 -3.48 -12.78
C TRP A 237 11.80 -4.68 -13.67
N ASP A 238 13.04 -4.74 -14.16
CA ASP A 238 13.58 -5.93 -14.83
C ASP A 238 14.07 -6.94 -13.78
N VAL A 239 13.23 -7.91 -13.47
CA VAL A 239 13.53 -8.99 -12.51
C VAL A 239 14.04 -10.27 -13.17
N SER A 240 14.41 -10.23 -14.46
CA SER A 240 14.78 -11.42 -15.24
C SER A 240 16.02 -12.15 -14.72
N SER A 241 16.91 -11.48 -13.97
CA SER A 241 18.07 -12.10 -13.33
C SER A 241 17.77 -12.72 -11.95
N VAL A 242 16.59 -12.46 -11.39
CA VAL A 242 16.25 -12.91 -10.03
C VAL A 242 15.97 -14.40 -10.03
N THR A 243 16.62 -15.12 -9.11
CA THR A 243 16.44 -16.57 -8.94
C THR A 243 15.65 -16.94 -7.69
N ASN A 244 15.51 -16.01 -6.73
CA ASN A 244 14.88 -16.25 -5.44
C ASN A 244 14.07 -15.04 -4.94
N MET A 245 12.76 -15.25 -4.77
CA MET A 245 11.78 -14.28 -4.27
C MET A 245 11.08 -14.76 -2.99
N THR A 246 11.70 -15.70 -2.25
CA THR A 246 11.17 -16.21 -0.98
C THR A 246 10.73 -15.06 -0.07
N SER A 247 9.48 -15.10 0.40
CA SER A 247 8.90 -14.15 1.34
C SER A 247 8.95 -12.67 0.93
N MET A 248 9.19 -12.34 -0.35
CA MET A 248 9.45 -10.97 -0.80
C MET A 248 8.40 -9.96 -0.31
N PHE A 249 7.11 -10.31 -0.35
CA PHE A 249 5.98 -9.49 0.13
C PHE A 249 5.23 -10.15 1.30
N SER A 250 5.84 -11.11 1.99
CA SER A 250 5.18 -11.79 3.10
C SER A 250 4.81 -10.78 4.19
N TYR A 251 3.57 -10.79 4.68
CA TYR A 251 3.03 -9.80 5.63
C TYR A 251 2.98 -8.34 5.13
N ALA A 252 3.24 -8.06 3.85
CA ALA A 252 3.05 -6.73 3.26
C ALA A 252 1.55 -6.46 3.06
N LYS A 253 0.90 -5.96 4.11
CA LYS A 253 -0.56 -5.93 4.23
C LYS A 253 -1.25 -5.27 3.03
N PHE A 254 -0.81 -4.07 2.65
CA PHE A 254 -1.46 -3.24 1.63
C PHE A 254 -0.89 -3.40 0.22
N PHE A 255 0.11 -4.27 0.02
CA PHE A 255 0.73 -4.45 -1.29
C PHE A 255 -0.29 -4.93 -2.34
N ASN A 256 -0.45 -4.16 -3.41
CA ASN A 256 -1.32 -4.50 -4.55
C ASN A 256 -0.86 -3.84 -5.87
N VAL A 257 0.46 -3.73 -6.07
CA VAL A 257 1.04 -3.13 -7.28
C VAL A 257 0.94 -4.11 -8.45
N ASP A 258 0.72 -3.60 -9.67
CA ASP A 258 0.68 -4.43 -10.88
C ASP A 258 2.10 -4.92 -11.23
N ILE A 259 2.33 -6.21 -10.99
CA ILE A 259 3.57 -6.94 -11.32
C ILE A 259 3.34 -7.99 -12.41
N SER A 260 2.26 -7.85 -13.19
CA SER A 260 1.88 -8.83 -14.21
C SER A 260 2.90 -8.97 -15.35
N ASN A 261 3.73 -7.95 -15.57
CA ASN A 261 4.73 -7.92 -16.65
C ASN A 261 6.14 -8.38 -16.22
N TRP A 262 6.33 -8.77 -14.96
CA TRP A 262 7.61 -9.29 -14.48
C TRP A 262 7.99 -10.59 -15.20
N GLU A 263 9.23 -10.66 -15.66
CA GLU A 263 9.83 -11.86 -16.25
C GLU A 263 10.40 -12.71 -15.11
N VAL A 264 9.74 -13.83 -14.80
CA VAL A 264 10.09 -14.68 -13.64
C VAL A 264 10.60 -16.06 -14.05
N SER A 265 10.97 -16.27 -15.31
CA SER A 265 11.31 -17.62 -15.82
C SER A 265 12.58 -18.20 -15.19
N ASN A 266 13.44 -17.35 -14.64
CA ASN A 266 14.64 -17.76 -13.90
C ASN A 266 14.40 -17.99 -12.39
N VAL A 267 13.22 -17.65 -11.88
CA VAL A 267 12.91 -17.80 -10.45
C VAL A 267 12.70 -19.28 -10.12
N THR A 268 13.41 -19.74 -9.09
CA THR A 268 13.33 -21.13 -8.61
C THR A 268 12.56 -21.26 -7.29
N SER A 269 12.48 -20.18 -6.49
CA SER A 269 11.86 -20.19 -5.16
C SER A 269 10.97 -18.97 -4.94
N MET A 270 9.70 -19.22 -4.62
CA MET A 270 8.67 -18.21 -4.31
C MET A 270 7.90 -18.57 -3.02
N ASN A 271 8.46 -19.40 -2.14
CA ASN A 271 7.77 -19.78 -0.91
C ASN A 271 7.43 -18.54 -0.08
N ASN A 272 6.21 -18.50 0.46
CA ASN A 272 5.65 -17.39 1.24
C ASN A 272 5.62 -16.02 0.52
N MET A 273 5.82 -15.92 -0.80
CA MET A 273 5.96 -14.63 -1.49
C MET A 273 4.82 -13.65 -1.18
N PHE A 274 3.57 -14.11 -1.16
CA PHE A 274 2.37 -13.34 -0.81
C PHE A 274 1.68 -13.86 0.45
N TYR A 275 2.42 -14.53 1.34
CA TYR A 275 1.85 -15.04 2.58
C TYR A 275 1.32 -13.90 3.43
N ARG A 276 0.03 -13.91 3.79
CA ARG A 276 -0.65 -12.86 4.58
C ARG A 276 -0.64 -11.45 3.95
N THR A 277 -0.65 -11.33 2.63
CA THR A 277 -0.96 -10.05 1.94
C THR A 277 -2.49 -9.85 1.89
N GLU A 278 -3.03 -8.91 2.67
CA GLU A 278 -4.49 -8.77 2.82
C GLU A 278 -5.18 -8.17 1.59
N PHE A 279 -4.48 -7.31 0.83
CA PHE A 279 -5.06 -6.56 -0.29
C PHE A 279 -4.53 -6.97 -1.68
N PHE A 280 -3.56 -7.88 -1.74
CA PHE A 280 -3.00 -8.32 -3.02
C PHE A 280 -4.02 -9.07 -3.87
N ASP A 281 -4.30 -8.55 -5.07
CA ASP A 281 -5.18 -9.13 -6.08
C ASP A 281 -4.53 -8.99 -7.48
N GLY A 282 -3.24 -9.32 -7.58
CA GLY A 282 -2.49 -9.22 -8.84
C GLY A 282 -2.82 -10.34 -9.84
N ASP A 283 -2.87 -9.99 -11.13
CA ASP A 283 -2.96 -10.97 -12.23
C ASP A 283 -1.57 -11.57 -12.51
N LEU A 284 -1.41 -12.86 -12.21
CA LEU A 284 -0.16 -13.61 -12.37
C LEU A 284 -0.19 -14.58 -13.58
N SER A 285 -1.21 -14.47 -14.45
CA SER A 285 -1.40 -15.38 -15.58
C SER A 285 -0.31 -15.31 -16.65
N LYS A 286 0.47 -14.22 -16.70
CA LYS A 286 1.60 -14.07 -17.64
C LYS A 286 2.91 -14.65 -17.13
N TRP A 287 3.00 -15.01 -15.86
CA TRP A 287 4.24 -15.50 -15.25
C TRP A 287 4.59 -16.90 -15.77
N ASP A 288 5.79 -17.05 -16.33
CA ASP A 288 6.37 -18.36 -16.59
C ASP A 288 7.00 -18.92 -15.32
N ILE A 289 6.30 -19.83 -14.65
CA ILE A 289 6.76 -20.48 -13.41
C ILE A 289 7.44 -21.84 -13.66
N GLY A 290 7.82 -22.13 -14.91
CA GLY A 290 8.35 -23.45 -15.31
C GLY A 290 9.64 -23.89 -14.60
N SER A 291 10.39 -22.94 -14.04
CA SER A 291 11.61 -23.19 -13.24
C SER A 291 11.37 -23.27 -11.74
N VAL A 292 10.17 -22.95 -11.25
CA VAL A 292 9.89 -22.86 -9.81
C VAL A 292 9.80 -24.25 -9.21
N ILE A 293 10.65 -24.52 -8.23
CA ILE A 293 10.68 -25.79 -7.48
C ILE A 293 9.90 -25.71 -6.16
N ASN A 294 9.63 -24.51 -5.64
CA ASN A 294 8.97 -24.34 -4.34
C ASN A 294 8.09 -23.07 -4.27
N MET A 295 6.79 -23.27 -4.08
CA MET A 295 5.77 -22.23 -3.83
C MET A 295 5.02 -22.48 -2.50
N ASP A 296 5.67 -23.14 -1.54
CA ASP A 296 5.05 -23.48 -0.27
C ASP A 296 4.56 -22.22 0.45
N TYR A 297 3.32 -22.25 0.94
CA TYR A 297 2.62 -21.10 1.55
C TYR A 297 2.50 -19.82 0.70
N MET A 298 2.82 -19.83 -0.60
CA MET A 298 2.88 -18.62 -1.45
C MET A 298 1.64 -17.72 -1.32
N PHE A 299 0.43 -18.29 -1.32
CA PHE A 299 -0.83 -17.56 -1.20
C PHE A 299 -1.59 -17.84 0.10
N SER A 300 -0.96 -18.51 1.07
CA SER A 300 -1.64 -18.80 2.33
C SER A 300 -2.01 -17.49 3.04
N GLU A 301 -3.27 -17.36 3.44
CA GLU A 301 -3.84 -16.15 4.05
C GLU A 301 -3.80 -14.87 3.16
N ALA A 302 -3.60 -15.02 1.84
CA ALA A 302 -3.71 -13.92 0.87
C ALA A 302 -5.18 -13.59 0.57
N LYS A 303 -5.90 -13.01 1.55
CA LYS A 303 -7.36 -12.83 1.51
C LYS A 303 -7.87 -11.91 0.40
N GLY A 304 -7.00 -11.03 -0.10
CA GLY A 304 -7.31 -10.11 -1.20
C GLY A 304 -7.32 -10.81 -2.55
N LEU A 305 -6.66 -11.97 -2.68
CA LEU A 305 -6.50 -12.63 -3.95
C LEU A 305 -7.86 -13.13 -4.43
N SER A 306 -8.38 -12.49 -5.48
CA SER A 306 -9.68 -12.82 -6.00
C SER A 306 -9.64 -14.20 -6.67
N ARG A 307 -10.79 -14.86 -6.65
CA ARG A 307 -11.02 -16.11 -7.38
C ARG A 307 -10.65 -15.96 -8.86
N LYS A 308 -10.97 -14.82 -9.48
CA LYS A 308 -10.65 -14.55 -10.89
C LYS A 308 -9.15 -14.63 -11.16
N ASN A 309 -8.34 -13.95 -10.35
CA ASN A 309 -6.90 -13.91 -10.58
C ASN A 309 -6.21 -15.22 -10.18
N TYR A 310 -6.68 -15.90 -9.11
CA TYR A 310 -6.18 -17.23 -8.77
C TYR A 310 -6.54 -18.28 -9.83
N ASP A 311 -7.79 -18.29 -10.32
CA ASP A 311 -8.22 -19.16 -11.41
C ASP A 311 -7.40 -18.90 -12.69
N GLY A 312 -7.21 -17.62 -13.04
CA GLY A 312 -6.40 -17.20 -14.19
C GLY A 312 -4.96 -17.68 -14.10
N ALA A 313 -4.33 -17.55 -12.93
CA ALA A 313 -2.97 -18.03 -12.69
C ALA A 313 -2.88 -19.56 -12.87
N LEU A 314 -3.73 -20.33 -12.20
CA LEU A 314 -3.72 -21.80 -12.31
C LEU A 314 -3.97 -22.27 -13.75
N MET A 315 -4.94 -21.67 -14.45
CA MET A 315 -5.22 -21.99 -15.85
C MET A 315 -4.01 -21.74 -16.74
N ALA A 316 -3.38 -20.57 -16.65
CA ALA A 316 -2.22 -20.23 -17.45
C ALA A 316 -1.01 -21.12 -17.11
N TRP A 317 -0.73 -21.33 -15.83
CA TRP A 317 0.39 -22.16 -15.38
C TRP A 317 0.25 -23.60 -15.84
N SER A 318 -0.95 -24.18 -15.77
CA SER A 318 -1.21 -25.54 -16.25
C SER A 318 -0.98 -25.73 -17.77
N ALA A 319 -0.96 -24.63 -18.52
CA ALA A 319 -0.74 -24.59 -19.97
C ALA A 319 0.69 -24.25 -20.38
N LEU A 320 1.60 -24.02 -19.41
CA LEU A 320 3.01 -23.77 -19.70
C LEU A 320 3.66 -24.98 -20.40
N PRO A 321 4.64 -24.75 -21.30
CA PRO A 321 5.26 -25.81 -22.09
C PRO A 321 6.09 -26.79 -21.25
N SER A 322 6.55 -26.37 -20.07
CA SER A 322 7.31 -27.17 -19.12
C SER A 322 7.03 -26.70 -17.70
N LEU A 323 6.90 -27.64 -16.77
CA LEU A 323 6.74 -27.38 -15.34
C LEU A 323 7.64 -28.34 -14.55
N GLN A 324 8.05 -27.93 -13.36
CA GLN A 324 8.69 -28.84 -12.40
C GLN A 324 7.66 -29.80 -11.79
N ASP A 325 8.10 -31.03 -11.53
CA ASP A 325 7.30 -32.02 -10.81
C ASP A 325 7.36 -31.79 -9.29
N ASN A 326 6.33 -32.23 -8.57
CA ASN A 326 6.26 -32.27 -7.10
C ASN A 326 6.40 -30.89 -6.41
N VAL A 327 5.93 -29.83 -7.05
CA VAL A 327 5.91 -28.49 -6.46
C VAL A 327 4.81 -28.39 -5.40
N ASN A 328 5.13 -27.82 -4.24
CA ASN A 328 4.16 -27.47 -3.21
C ASN A 328 3.62 -26.06 -3.48
N LEU A 329 2.29 -25.91 -3.45
CA LEU A 329 1.60 -24.62 -3.54
C LEU A 329 0.61 -24.48 -2.37
N GLY A 330 0.94 -23.62 -1.41
CA GLY A 330 0.09 -23.35 -0.26
C GLY A 330 -0.82 -22.14 -0.51
N ALA A 331 -2.13 -22.33 -0.43
CA ALA A 331 -3.15 -21.33 -0.76
C ALA A 331 -4.32 -21.32 0.24
N SER A 332 -4.00 -21.43 1.53
CA SER A 332 -5.00 -21.40 2.63
C SER A 332 -5.86 -20.14 2.56
N ASN A 333 -7.18 -20.29 2.66
CA ASN A 333 -8.18 -19.20 2.55
C ASN A 333 -8.32 -18.56 1.15
N VAL A 334 -7.72 -19.15 0.12
CA VAL A 334 -7.95 -18.76 -1.28
C VAL A 334 -9.04 -19.62 -1.90
N LYS A 335 -9.80 -19.03 -2.83
CA LYS A 335 -10.95 -19.67 -3.49
C LYS A 335 -10.68 -19.86 -4.98
N TYR A 336 -11.08 -21.00 -5.53
CA TYR A 336 -11.02 -21.29 -6.96
C TYR A 336 -12.38 -21.80 -7.46
N CYS A 337 -12.63 -21.72 -8.77
CA CYS A 337 -13.77 -22.37 -9.40
C CYS A 337 -13.48 -22.77 -10.85
N GLU A 338 -13.18 -21.80 -11.72
CA GLU A 338 -13.00 -22.04 -13.16
C GLU A 338 -11.76 -22.90 -13.45
N SER A 339 -10.76 -22.84 -12.57
CA SER A 339 -9.50 -23.57 -12.71
C SER A 339 -9.53 -25.02 -12.23
N GLU A 340 -10.69 -25.62 -11.92
CA GLU A 340 -10.75 -27.01 -11.38
C GLU A 340 -9.99 -28.03 -12.25
N ASN A 341 -10.14 -27.94 -13.59
CA ASN A 341 -9.41 -28.80 -14.51
C ASN A 341 -7.90 -28.49 -14.53
N ALA A 342 -7.53 -27.21 -14.55
CA ALA A 342 -6.13 -26.77 -14.52
C ALA A 342 -5.42 -27.23 -13.23
N ARG A 343 -6.06 -27.03 -12.08
CA ARG A 343 -5.64 -27.53 -10.77
C ARG A 343 -5.46 -29.05 -10.79
N SER A 344 -6.38 -29.78 -11.42
CA SER A 344 -6.29 -31.23 -11.56
C SER A 344 -5.13 -31.67 -12.47
N ILE A 345 -4.80 -30.93 -13.52
CA ILE A 345 -3.63 -31.18 -14.37
C ILE A 345 -2.34 -31.04 -13.56
N LEU A 346 -2.20 -29.93 -12.82
CA LEU A 346 -1.04 -29.67 -11.97
C LEU A 346 -0.81 -30.79 -10.96
N ILE A 347 -1.89 -31.26 -10.31
CA ILE A 347 -1.80 -32.35 -9.32
C ILE A 347 -1.52 -33.70 -9.97
N ASN A 348 -2.31 -34.10 -10.98
CA ASN A 348 -2.29 -35.48 -11.48
C ASN A 348 -1.15 -35.74 -12.48
N ASN A 349 -0.76 -34.73 -13.26
CA ASN A 349 0.25 -34.90 -14.31
C ASN A 349 1.65 -34.51 -13.82
N TYR A 350 1.74 -33.50 -12.95
CA TYR A 350 3.01 -32.98 -12.44
C TYR A 350 3.26 -33.30 -10.96
N GLY A 351 2.33 -34.01 -10.30
CA GLY A 351 2.50 -34.42 -8.91
C GLY A 351 2.48 -33.26 -7.90
N TRP A 352 1.94 -32.09 -8.27
CA TRP A 352 1.91 -30.94 -7.36
C TRP A 352 1.06 -31.22 -6.12
N SER A 353 1.48 -30.64 -4.99
CA SER A 353 0.71 -30.60 -3.75
C SER A 353 0.10 -29.21 -3.58
N ILE A 354 -1.13 -29.04 -4.06
CA ILE A 354 -1.91 -27.80 -3.90
C ILE A 354 -2.85 -27.97 -2.69
N TYR A 355 -2.67 -27.13 -1.66
CA TYR A 355 -3.38 -27.28 -0.39
C TYR A 355 -3.88 -25.97 0.21
N GLY A 356 -4.92 -26.07 1.03
CA GLY A 356 -5.52 -24.93 1.75
C GLY A 356 -6.53 -24.12 0.93
N ASP A 357 -6.46 -24.18 -0.40
CA ASP A 357 -7.48 -23.62 -1.26
C ASP A 357 -8.78 -24.43 -1.20
N SER A 358 -9.88 -23.80 -1.61
CA SER A 358 -11.19 -24.45 -1.61
C SER A 358 -12.02 -24.01 -2.81
N LYS A 359 -12.77 -24.96 -3.38
CA LYS A 359 -13.69 -24.68 -4.47
C LYS A 359 -14.85 -23.84 -3.94
N ASP A 360 -15.09 -22.70 -4.56
CA ASP A 360 -16.24 -21.85 -4.31
C ASP A 360 -16.70 -21.25 -5.63
N CYS A 361 -17.80 -21.82 -6.13
CA CYS A 361 -18.45 -21.42 -7.37
C CYS A 361 -19.71 -20.59 -7.13
N SER A 362 -19.93 -20.14 -5.90
CA SER A 362 -21.07 -19.32 -5.55
C SER A 362 -20.95 -17.91 -6.17
N GLN A 363 -22.10 -17.30 -6.39
CA GLN A 363 -22.20 -15.92 -6.85
C GLN A 363 -23.39 -15.20 -6.23
N THR A 364 -23.29 -13.88 -6.20
CA THR A 364 -24.29 -12.98 -5.62
C THR A 364 -24.67 -11.92 -6.63
N ILE A 365 -25.88 -11.39 -6.49
CA ILE A 365 -26.37 -10.24 -7.26
C ILE A 365 -26.27 -9.01 -6.36
N LYS A 366 -25.85 -7.87 -6.91
CA LYS A 366 -26.06 -6.55 -6.32
C LYS A 366 -27.14 -5.85 -7.12
N PHE A 367 -28.29 -5.62 -6.50
CA PHE A 367 -29.45 -4.96 -7.11
C PHE A 367 -29.99 -3.94 -6.13
N GLU A 368 -29.84 -2.65 -6.40
CA GLU A 368 -30.22 -1.57 -5.47
C GLU A 368 -31.74 -1.34 -5.41
N ALA A 369 -32.21 -0.61 -4.40
CA ALA A 369 -33.62 -0.24 -4.30
C ALA A 369 -34.05 0.63 -5.50
N LEU A 370 -35.26 0.40 -6.02
CA LEU A 370 -35.76 1.09 -7.21
C LEU A 370 -36.34 2.47 -6.94
N GLY A 371 -36.55 2.80 -5.66
CA GLY A 371 -37.27 3.98 -5.22
C GLY A 371 -38.75 3.95 -5.65
N ILE A 372 -39.36 5.12 -5.65
CA ILE A 372 -40.76 5.32 -6.02
C ILE A 372 -40.84 6.01 -7.38
N LYS A 373 -41.78 5.56 -8.21
CA LYS A 373 -42.08 6.10 -9.54
C LYS A 373 -43.49 6.65 -9.58
N THR A 374 -43.79 7.44 -10.60
CA THR A 374 -45.13 7.93 -10.92
C THR A 374 -45.62 7.31 -12.23
N TYR A 375 -46.90 6.96 -12.28
CA TYR A 375 -47.55 6.56 -13.51
C TYR A 375 -47.51 7.68 -14.54
N GLY A 376 -46.92 7.39 -15.70
CA GLY A 376 -46.62 8.38 -16.75
C GLY A 376 -45.16 8.83 -16.79
N ASP A 377 -44.32 8.43 -15.82
CA ASP A 377 -42.87 8.57 -15.94
C ASP A 377 -42.37 7.84 -17.20
N GLU A 378 -41.29 8.36 -17.79
CA GLU A 378 -40.59 7.69 -18.87
C GLU A 378 -40.06 6.32 -18.42
N ASP A 379 -39.91 5.43 -19.40
CA ASP A 379 -39.27 4.13 -19.20
C ASP A 379 -37.89 4.29 -18.55
N PHE A 380 -37.56 3.39 -17.64
CA PHE A 380 -36.29 3.45 -16.91
C PHE A 380 -35.58 2.10 -16.92
N THR A 381 -34.25 2.14 -16.85
CA THR A 381 -33.41 0.95 -16.88
C THR A 381 -33.11 0.44 -15.48
N LEU A 382 -33.19 -0.86 -15.29
CA LEU A 382 -32.74 -1.57 -14.10
C LEU A 382 -31.23 -1.77 -14.17
N ASN A 383 -30.55 -1.65 -13.04
CA ASN A 383 -29.13 -1.95 -12.94
C ASN A 383 -28.89 -2.96 -11.83
N ALA A 384 -28.42 -4.15 -12.21
CA ALA A 384 -27.98 -5.19 -11.30
C ALA A 384 -26.72 -5.86 -11.85
N ILE A 385 -25.81 -6.21 -10.95
CA ILE A 385 -24.51 -6.78 -11.31
C ILE A 385 -24.33 -8.08 -10.53
N ALA A 386 -23.98 -9.17 -11.21
CA ALA A 386 -23.52 -10.39 -10.54
C ALA A 386 -22.02 -10.28 -10.25
N ASN A 387 -21.55 -10.73 -9.08
CA ASN A 387 -20.11 -10.70 -8.76
C ASN A 387 -19.26 -11.61 -9.67
N SER A 388 -19.88 -12.54 -10.39
CA SER A 388 -19.27 -13.36 -11.45
C SER A 388 -19.06 -12.61 -12.78
N GLY A 389 -19.70 -11.45 -12.96
CA GLY A 389 -19.76 -10.75 -14.25
C GLY A 389 -20.77 -11.32 -15.25
N LEU A 390 -21.50 -12.40 -14.91
CA LEU A 390 -22.55 -12.96 -15.76
C LEU A 390 -23.76 -12.01 -15.89
N PRO A 391 -24.48 -12.02 -17.04
CA PRO A 391 -25.59 -11.09 -17.30
C PRO A 391 -26.82 -11.38 -16.44
N VAL A 392 -27.29 -10.38 -15.68
CA VAL A 392 -28.46 -10.49 -14.80
C VAL A 392 -29.76 -10.32 -15.59
N TYR A 393 -30.77 -11.12 -15.29
CA TYR A 393 -32.08 -11.08 -15.93
C TYR A 393 -33.15 -10.55 -14.98
N PHE A 394 -34.15 -9.87 -15.53
CA PHE A 394 -35.22 -9.23 -14.74
C PHE A 394 -36.59 -9.81 -15.08
N SER A 395 -37.45 -9.88 -14.06
CA SER A 395 -38.87 -10.20 -14.23
C SER A 395 -39.73 -9.37 -13.29
N ILE A 396 -40.95 -9.05 -13.73
CA ILE A 396 -41.94 -8.31 -12.93
C ILE A 396 -43.05 -9.28 -12.52
N VAL A 397 -43.34 -9.32 -11.22
CA VAL A 397 -44.32 -10.25 -10.64
C VAL A 397 -45.75 -9.90 -11.05
N ASN A 398 -46.15 -8.63 -10.91
CA ASN A 398 -47.45 -8.15 -11.34
C ASN A 398 -47.31 -7.27 -12.60
N GLN A 399 -47.55 -7.90 -13.76
CA GLN A 399 -47.44 -7.27 -15.07
C GLN A 399 -48.56 -6.27 -15.38
N ASN A 400 -49.59 -6.16 -14.55
CA ASN A 400 -50.59 -5.10 -14.69
C ASN A 400 -50.07 -3.73 -14.23
N ILE A 401 -49.03 -3.71 -13.39
CA ILE A 401 -48.43 -2.49 -12.84
C ILE A 401 -47.28 -1.99 -13.73
N ALA A 402 -46.44 -2.89 -14.23
CA ALA A 402 -45.30 -2.57 -15.08
C ALA A 402 -44.88 -3.78 -15.93
N SER A 403 -44.24 -3.54 -17.08
CA SER A 403 -43.59 -4.57 -17.89
C SER A 403 -42.08 -4.35 -17.94
N VAL A 404 -41.31 -5.41 -18.23
CA VAL A 404 -39.85 -5.33 -18.44
C VAL A 404 -39.47 -5.99 -19.75
N ASN A 405 -38.62 -5.34 -20.53
CA ASN A 405 -38.00 -5.89 -21.74
C ASN A 405 -36.48 -5.66 -21.66
N GLY A 406 -35.72 -6.75 -21.55
CA GLY A 406 -34.30 -6.67 -21.18
C GLY A 406 -34.17 -6.10 -19.76
N ASP A 407 -33.57 -4.92 -19.65
CA ASP A 407 -33.44 -4.14 -18.42
C ASP A 407 -34.40 -2.95 -18.35
N THR A 408 -35.16 -2.67 -19.41
CA THR A 408 -36.00 -1.49 -19.51
C THR A 408 -37.41 -1.79 -18.97
N VAL A 409 -37.85 -0.99 -18.01
CA VAL A 409 -39.16 -1.08 -17.37
C VAL A 409 -40.08 0.00 -17.92
N SER A 410 -41.27 -0.43 -18.35
CA SER A 410 -42.37 0.48 -18.72
C SER A 410 -43.49 0.40 -17.69
N LEU A 411 -44.01 1.56 -17.28
CA LEU A 411 -45.06 1.66 -16.26
C LEU A 411 -46.45 1.58 -16.90
N ILE A 412 -47.29 0.67 -16.42
CA ILE A 412 -48.61 0.36 -17.00
C ILE A 412 -49.75 0.96 -16.17
N SER A 413 -49.66 0.89 -14.85
CA SER A 413 -50.63 1.52 -13.95
C SER A 413 -50.02 1.83 -12.59
N ALA A 414 -50.69 2.69 -11.84
CA ALA A 414 -50.38 2.87 -10.42
C ALA A 414 -50.59 1.56 -9.63
N GLY A 415 -49.75 1.33 -8.62
CA GLY A 415 -49.81 0.17 -7.75
C GLY A 415 -48.42 -0.22 -7.22
N THR A 416 -48.31 -1.46 -6.77
CA THR A 416 -47.06 -2.01 -6.26
C THR A 416 -46.81 -3.37 -6.88
N THR A 417 -45.58 -3.59 -7.34
CA THR A 417 -45.11 -4.87 -7.87
C THR A 417 -43.71 -5.14 -7.37
N ASP A 418 -43.28 -6.39 -7.48
CA ASP A 418 -41.91 -6.79 -7.21
C ASP A 418 -41.17 -6.99 -8.54
N VAL A 419 -39.95 -6.47 -8.60
CA VAL A 419 -38.97 -6.74 -9.64
C VAL A 419 -37.98 -7.75 -9.09
N ILE A 420 -37.81 -8.86 -9.78
CA ILE A 420 -36.89 -9.93 -9.42
C ILE A 420 -35.70 -9.88 -10.36
N ALA A 421 -34.51 -9.74 -9.81
CA ALA A 421 -33.24 -9.94 -10.51
C ALA A 421 -32.74 -11.37 -10.27
N SER A 422 -32.43 -12.10 -11.34
CA SER A 422 -31.95 -13.49 -11.30
C SER A 422 -30.70 -13.70 -12.14
N GLN A 423 -29.87 -14.64 -11.72
CA GLN A 423 -28.65 -15.04 -12.43
C GLN A 423 -28.56 -16.58 -12.39
N PRO A 424 -28.84 -17.29 -13.50
CA PRO A 424 -28.87 -18.74 -13.51
C PRO A 424 -27.50 -19.42 -13.36
N GLY A 425 -26.39 -18.70 -13.55
CA GLY A 425 -25.06 -19.31 -13.56
C GLY A 425 -24.71 -19.94 -14.91
N ASN A 426 -23.64 -20.73 -14.93
CA ASN A 426 -23.14 -21.43 -16.12
C ASN A 426 -22.43 -22.74 -15.71
N GLU A 427 -21.56 -23.28 -16.56
CA GLU A 427 -20.79 -24.50 -16.27
C GLU A 427 -19.80 -24.36 -15.11
N TYR A 428 -19.44 -23.12 -14.74
CA TYR A 428 -18.51 -22.80 -13.68
C TYR A 428 -19.24 -22.26 -12.44
N TYR A 429 -20.09 -21.26 -12.59
CA TYR A 429 -20.80 -20.62 -11.48
C TYR A 429 -22.16 -21.26 -11.20
N GLU A 430 -22.43 -21.49 -9.92
CA GLU A 430 -23.76 -21.88 -9.42
C GLU A 430 -24.76 -20.74 -9.63
N SER A 431 -26.07 -21.00 -9.68
CA SER A 431 -27.06 -19.92 -9.77
C SER A 431 -27.00 -18.99 -8.55
N ALA A 432 -27.09 -17.68 -8.75
CA ALA A 432 -27.20 -16.73 -7.64
C ALA A 432 -28.60 -16.75 -7.02
N GLU A 433 -28.69 -16.50 -5.72
CA GLU A 433 -29.96 -16.22 -5.07
C GLU A 433 -30.61 -14.98 -5.72
N SER A 434 -31.88 -15.10 -6.13
CA SER A 434 -32.58 -14.01 -6.79
C SER A 434 -32.93 -12.89 -5.81
N ILE A 435 -32.64 -11.64 -6.20
CA ILE A 435 -32.95 -10.47 -5.37
C ILE A 435 -34.28 -9.88 -5.78
N ARG A 436 -35.13 -9.62 -4.79
CA ARG A 436 -36.42 -8.98 -4.96
C ARG A 436 -36.36 -7.51 -4.52
N ARG A 437 -36.77 -6.61 -5.41
CA ARG A 437 -36.96 -5.19 -5.10
C ARG A 437 -38.39 -4.77 -5.35
N LYS A 438 -38.92 -4.01 -4.41
CA LYS A 438 -40.26 -3.45 -4.54
C LYS A 438 -40.22 -2.24 -5.46
N LEU A 439 -41.13 -2.22 -6.44
CA LEU A 439 -41.43 -1.08 -7.28
C LEU A 439 -42.79 -0.53 -6.87
N VAL A 440 -42.81 0.73 -6.43
CA VAL A 440 -44.05 1.45 -6.13
C VAL A 440 -44.28 2.50 -7.19
N VAL A 441 -45.44 2.44 -7.83
CA VAL A 441 -45.89 3.35 -8.88
C VAL A 441 -47.09 4.12 -8.35
N LEU A 442 -46.97 5.43 -8.25
CA LEU A 442 -48.03 6.31 -7.76
C LEU A 442 -48.95 6.74 -8.90
N ASP A 443 -50.21 7.05 -8.59
CA ASP A 443 -51.22 7.51 -9.57
C ASP A 443 -51.14 9.02 -9.87
N GLY A 444 -50.09 9.71 -9.42
CA GLY A 444 -49.90 11.16 -9.58
C GLY A 444 -48.45 11.61 -9.45
N GLU A 445 -48.14 12.83 -9.93
CA GLU A 445 -46.79 13.43 -9.95
C GLU A 445 -46.21 13.58 -8.53
N ILE A 446 -44.96 13.15 -8.34
CA ILE A 446 -44.18 13.51 -7.15
C ILE A 446 -43.80 14.97 -7.30
N THR A 447 -44.52 15.87 -6.65
CA THR A 447 -44.21 17.28 -6.76
C THR A 447 -43.08 17.65 -5.81
N ALA A 448 -41.95 18.10 -6.37
CA ALA A 448 -40.93 18.77 -5.59
C ALA A 448 -41.54 20.03 -4.96
N LEU A 449 -41.27 20.30 -3.69
CA LEU A 449 -41.89 21.41 -2.95
C LEU A 449 -41.68 22.78 -3.61
N ASN A 450 -40.68 22.92 -4.47
CA ASN A 450 -40.35 24.17 -5.14
C ASN A 450 -41.25 24.49 -6.35
N ASP A 451 -42.03 23.53 -6.87
CA ASP A 451 -42.81 23.72 -8.11
C ASP A 451 -44.34 23.78 -7.92
N LEU A 452 -44.87 23.81 -6.69
CA LEU A 452 -46.28 24.13 -6.47
C LEU A 452 -46.50 25.58 -6.03
N LYS A 453 -46.83 26.42 -7.01
CA LYS A 453 -47.81 27.51 -6.84
C LYS A 453 -49.25 26.94 -6.70
N SER A 454 -49.45 25.75 -6.13
CA SER A 454 -50.79 25.25 -5.81
C SER A 454 -51.10 25.52 -4.33
N SER A 455 -52.23 26.17 -4.09
CA SER A 455 -52.67 26.68 -2.79
C SER A 455 -53.19 25.61 -1.81
N LYS A 456 -52.92 24.32 -2.04
CA LYS A 456 -53.66 23.21 -1.41
C LYS A 456 -52.96 22.54 -0.22
N MET A 457 -51.61 22.47 -0.20
CA MET A 457 -50.88 21.73 0.83
C MET A 457 -49.50 22.34 1.14
N LYS A 458 -49.09 22.34 2.41
CA LYS A 458 -47.79 22.86 2.90
C LYS A 458 -47.18 21.91 3.93
N LEU A 459 -45.87 21.67 3.82
CA LEU A 459 -45.08 20.87 4.76
C LEU A 459 -43.98 21.75 5.35
N TYR A 460 -43.88 21.85 6.68
CA TYR A 460 -42.84 22.62 7.35
C TYR A 460 -42.55 22.09 8.77
N PRO A 461 -41.29 22.07 9.23
CA PRO A 461 -40.08 22.27 8.44
C PRO A 461 -39.82 21.07 7.52
N ASN A 462 -39.26 21.32 6.35
CA ASN A 462 -38.80 20.28 5.42
C ASN A 462 -37.59 20.85 4.65
N PRO A 463 -36.34 20.45 4.96
CA PRO A 463 -35.97 19.27 5.75
C PRO A 463 -36.35 19.34 7.24
N THR A 464 -36.55 18.20 7.88
CA THR A 464 -36.84 18.09 9.33
C THR A 464 -35.82 17.21 10.05
N GLN A 465 -35.70 17.36 11.38
CA GLN A 465 -34.99 16.41 12.23
C GLN A 465 -35.92 15.38 12.89
N ASP A 466 -37.13 15.77 13.29
CA ASP A 466 -38.01 14.91 14.10
C ASP A 466 -39.48 14.97 13.67
N VAL A 467 -39.96 16.13 13.23
CA VAL A 467 -41.40 16.40 13.04
C VAL A 467 -41.63 17.26 11.80
N VAL A 468 -42.63 16.91 10.99
CA VAL A 468 -43.15 17.76 9.91
C VAL A 468 -44.59 18.13 10.21
N TYR A 469 -44.94 19.42 10.08
CA TYR A 469 -46.31 19.88 10.11
C TYR A 469 -46.87 19.89 8.70
N LEU A 470 -47.98 19.17 8.51
CA LEU A 470 -48.80 19.23 7.32
C LEU A 470 -49.91 20.27 7.54
N HIS A 471 -50.08 21.21 6.61
CA HIS A 471 -51.23 22.09 6.52
C HIS A 471 -51.89 21.92 5.14
N THR A 472 -53.20 21.66 5.09
CA THR A 472 -53.96 21.39 3.86
C THR A 472 -55.38 21.97 3.96
N LEU A 473 -56.00 22.29 2.82
CA LEU A 473 -57.41 22.70 2.76
C LEU A 473 -58.39 21.54 2.95
N HIS A 474 -57.88 20.29 2.99
CA HIS A 474 -58.67 19.07 3.12
C HIS A 474 -58.75 18.64 4.60
N SER A 475 -59.79 19.10 5.31
CA SER A 475 -60.10 18.67 6.69
C SER A 475 -60.80 17.31 6.71
N GLU A 476 -60.59 16.55 7.78
CA GLU A 476 -61.15 15.21 8.07
C GLU A 476 -60.72 14.12 7.08
N LYS A 477 -59.59 14.32 6.37
CA LYS A 477 -59.02 13.34 5.45
C LYS A 477 -57.87 12.57 6.08
N SER A 478 -57.68 11.34 5.63
CA SER A 478 -56.52 10.53 6.00
C SER A 478 -55.33 10.85 5.10
N VAL A 479 -54.16 10.85 5.71
CA VAL A 479 -52.89 11.06 5.04
C VAL A 479 -51.94 9.94 5.42
N THR A 480 -51.33 9.32 4.42
CA THR A 480 -50.45 8.17 4.57
C THR A 480 -49.00 8.57 4.31
N VAL A 481 -48.13 8.22 5.25
CA VAL A 481 -46.67 8.42 5.16
C VAL A 481 -46.01 7.09 4.86
N PHE A 482 -45.12 7.05 3.87
CA PHE A 482 -44.34 5.88 3.49
C PHE A 482 -42.86 6.24 3.34
N ASN A 483 -41.98 5.25 3.52
CA ASN A 483 -40.55 5.43 3.22
C ASN A 483 -40.30 5.36 1.70
N ASP A 484 -39.05 5.55 1.31
CA ASP A 484 -38.52 5.43 -0.05
C ASP A 484 -38.62 4.04 -0.68
N GLU A 485 -38.88 2.99 0.11
CA GLU A 485 -39.25 1.66 -0.38
C GLU A 485 -40.78 1.50 -0.58
N GLY A 486 -41.56 2.56 -0.33
CA GLY A 486 -43.01 2.55 -0.41
C GLY A 486 -43.72 1.76 0.69
N LYS A 487 -43.03 1.42 1.79
CA LYS A 487 -43.64 0.82 2.98
C LYS A 487 -44.35 1.90 3.78
N VAL A 488 -45.64 1.69 4.08
CA VAL A 488 -46.41 2.57 4.97
C VAL A 488 -45.78 2.58 6.36
N ILE A 489 -45.43 3.79 6.81
CA ILE A 489 -44.82 4.07 8.12
C ILE A 489 -45.87 4.48 9.13
N SER A 490 -46.83 5.30 8.71
CA SER A 490 -47.92 5.79 9.55
C SER A 490 -49.05 6.37 8.70
N THR A 491 -50.25 6.42 9.28
CA THR A 491 -51.42 7.09 8.71
C THR A 491 -52.00 8.02 9.76
N TYR A 492 -52.36 9.24 9.36
CA TYR A 492 -52.91 10.27 10.24
C TYR A 492 -54.25 10.77 9.69
N ILE A 493 -55.15 11.23 10.57
CA ILE A 493 -56.34 11.99 10.18
C ILE A 493 -56.02 13.47 10.33
N VAL A 494 -56.50 14.32 9.43
CA VAL A 494 -56.28 15.77 9.41
C VAL A 494 -57.50 16.51 9.97
N PRO A 495 -57.68 16.65 11.30
CA PRO A 495 -58.95 17.10 11.90
C PRO A 495 -59.35 18.55 11.53
N ASN A 496 -58.39 19.48 11.39
CA ASN A 496 -58.68 20.90 11.12
C ASN A 496 -57.76 21.49 10.04
N GLY A 497 -57.55 20.75 8.95
CA GLY A 497 -56.64 21.16 7.88
C GLY A 497 -55.17 21.22 8.31
N SER A 498 -54.81 20.66 9.46
CA SER A 498 -53.42 20.49 9.89
C SER A 498 -53.22 19.24 10.73
N VAL A 499 -52.04 18.63 10.63
CA VAL A 499 -51.63 17.49 11.45
C VAL A 499 -50.12 17.47 11.64
N GLU A 500 -49.68 17.00 12.81
CA GLU A 500 -48.28 16.77 13.13
C GLU A 500 -47.85 15.36 12.71
N ILE A 501 -46.75 15.26 11.96
CA ILE A 501 -46.18 14.00 11.50
C ILE A 501 -44.88 13.75 12.24
N ASN A 502 -44.90 12.73 13.10
CA ASN A 502 -43.77 12.39 13.96
C ASN A 502 -42.86 11.35 13.28
N LEU A 503 -41.63 11.77 12.97
CA LEU A 503 -40.55 10.96 12.40
C LEU A 503 -39.39 10.74 13.38
N LYS A 504 -39.50 11.14 14.65
CA LYS A 504 -38.40 11.16 15.63
C LYS A 504 -37.60 9.85 15.70
N ASN A 505 -38.29 8.72 15.76
CA ASN A 505 -37.67 7.40 15.87
C ASN A 505 -37.46 6.69 14.52
N LYS A 506 -37.42 7.44 13.42
CA LYS A 506 -37.20 6.91 12.06
C LYS A 506 -35.78 7.22 11.59
N PRO A 507 -35.14 6.40 10.75
CA PRO A 507 -33.82 6.73 10.19
C PRO A 507 -33.83 8.06 9.41
N SER A 508 -32.70 8.76 9.34
CA SER A 508 -32.52 9.85 8.37
C SER A 508 -32.72 9.31 6.95
N GLY A 509 -33.34 10.09 6.07
CA GLY A 509 -33.68 9.63 4.74
C GLY A 509 -34.89 10.34 4.13
N VAL A 510 -35.36 9.79 3.01
CA VAL A 510 -36.50 10.33 2.27
C VAL A 510 -37.78 9.60 2.66
N TYR A 511 -38.81 10.39 2.97
CA TYR A 511 -40.17 9.93 3.18
C TYR A 511 -41.10 10.59 2.18
N TYR A 512 -42.27 10.01 2.01
CA TYR A 512 -43.29 10.48 1.11
C TYR A 512 -44.62 10.52 1.84
N ILE A 513 -45.45 11.49 1.50
CA ILE A 513 -46.76 11.69 2.08
C ILE A 513 -47.81 11.87 0.98
N ARG A 514 -48.94 11.18 1.13
CA ARG A 514 -50.08 11.25 0.21
C ARG A 514 -51.40 11.42 0.98
N LEU A 515 -52.23 12.37 0.55
CA LEU A 515 -53.63 12.47 0.98
C LEU A 515 -54.44 11.37 0.27
N ASP A 516 -55.23 10.58 1.00
CA ASP A 516 -55.83 9.37 0.43
C ASP A 516 -56.89 9.62 -0.65
N ASP A 517 -57.35 10.87 -0.83
CA ASP A 517 -58.32 11.30 -1.85
C ASP A 517 -57.73 12.19 -2.97
N GLU A 518 -56.44 12.49 -2.91
CA GLU A 518 -55.70 13.24 -3.94
C GLU A 518 -54.61 12.34 -4.55
N ARG A 519 -54.23 12.61 -5.80
CA ARG A 519 -53.20 11.82 -6.49
C ARG A 519 -51.77 12.28 -6.18
N ASP A 520 -51.63 13.53 -5.75
CA ASP A 520 -50.33 14.16 -5.53
C ASP A 520 -49.59 13.56 -4.33
N VAL A 521 -48.28 13.33 -4.50
CA VAL A 521 -47.39 12.84 -3.44
C VAL A 521 -46.29 13.83 -3.18
N PHE A 522 -46.03 14.09 -1.90
CA PHE A 522 -45.08 15.11 -1.47
C PHE A 522 -43.90 14.47 -0.75
N LYS A 523 -42.70 14.98 -1.02
CA LYS A 523 -41.44 14.48 -0.45
C LYS A 523 -41.14 15.16 0.88
N ILE A 524 -40.74 14.37 1.88
CA ILE A 524 -40.20 14.81 3.17
C ILE A 524 -38.74 14.37 3.25
N LEU A 525 -37.83 15.30 3.55
CA LEU A 525 -36.42 15.01 3.81
C LEU A 525 -36.19 15.05 5.33
N LYS A 526 -35.77 13.92 5.90
CA LYS A 526 -35.33 13.83 7.30
C LYS A 526 -33.80 13.82 7.35
N ASN A 527 -33.22 14.82 8.01
CA ASN A 527 -31.77 14.92 8.24
C ASN A 527 -31.32 14.07 9.43
#